data_AF-A0ABD3M803-F1
#
_entry.id   AF-A0ABD3M803-F1
#
_cell.length_a   1.000
_cell.length_b   1.000
_cell.length_c   1.000
_cell.angle_alpha   90.00
_cell.angle_beta   90.00
_cell.angle_gamma   90.00
#
_symmetry.space_group_name_H-M   'P 1'
#
loop_
_entity.id
_entity.type
_entity.pdbx_description
1 polymer ?
#
loop_
_entity_poly.entity_id
_entity_poly.type
_entity_poly.pdbx_seq_one_letter_code
_entity_poly.pdbx_strand_id
1 'polypeptide(L)'
;MDADRHYLDSYLSDILPALGLDVEAYGPYVTSFMTEGGDDDGDSLDELIDLLRASSESHGDDDSAWETFRQEITQRRLDYLKGEDLRKEMQALDIQAATRANLQKEVEISQKNAHELEARKRMELESEKLENMSEAKIALMAKYGYEEEDDADDDIGNGDEDAEAPKTNREYAAAMSLQKAQKQKSASVQTKQEARQETAKAKNDKLAKKEERRKKAEKRERHR
;
A
#
# COMPACT_ATOMS: atom_id res chain seq x y z
N MET A 1 16.94 11.78 -19.82
CA MET A 1 16.41 13.01 -19.22
C MET A 1 17.41 13.40 -18.17
N ASP A 2 18.16 14.47 -18.42
CA ASP A 2 19.24 14.92 -17.56
C ASP A 2 18.67 15.28 -16.20
N ALA A 3 18.98 14.47 -15.18
CA ALA A 3 18.41 14.58 -13.85
C ALA A 3 18.99 15.78 -13.06
N ASP A 4 19.96 16.49 -13.63
CA ASP A 4 20.74 17.54 -12.96
C ASP A 4 20.53 18.94 -13.56
N ARG A 5 19.65 19.11 -14.56
CA ARG A 5 19.39 20.44 -15.14
C ARG A 5 18.31 21.18 -14.35
N HIS A 6 18.67 22.34 -13.83
CA HIS A 6 17.75 23.25 -13.15
C HIS A 6 16.76 23.85 -14.16
N TYR A 7 15.54 24.16 -13.73
CA TYR A 7 14.48 24.69 -14.61
C TYR A 7 14.82 26.07 -15.21
N LEU A 8 15.81 26.76 -14.64
CA LEU A 8 16.34 28.04 -15.12
C LEU A 8 17.54 27.91 -16.06
N ASP A 9 18.21 26.76 -16.15
CA ASP A 9 19.52 26.66 -16.84
C ASP A 9 19.48 27.16 -18.29
N SER A 10 18.46 26.75 -19.04
CA SER A 10 18.28 27.16 -20.44
C SER A 10 17.90 28.63 -20.59
N TYR A 11 17.32 29.25 -19.57
CA TYR A 11 16.96 30.66 -19.60
C TYR A 11 18.19 31.51 -19.24
N LEU A 12 18.91 31.11 -18.20
CA LEU A 12 20.11 31.79 -17.71
C LEU A 12 21.25 31.76 -18.73
N SER A 13 21.38 30.69 -19.52
CA SER A 13 22.35 30.61 -20.62
C SER A 13 22.18 31.71 -21.66
N ASP A 14 20.94 32.17 -21.85
CA ASP A 14 20.58 33.10 -22.92
C ASP A 14 20.51 34.54 -22.38
N ILE A 15 19.94 34.73 -21.18
CA ILE A 15 19.67 36.07 -20.64
C ILE A 15 20.86 36.68 -19.90
N LEU A 16 21.69 35.89 -19.20
CA LEU A 16 22.83 36.46 -18.46
C LEU A 16 23.84 37.14 -19.40
N PRO A 17 24.24 36.57 -20.55
CA PRO A 17 25.10 37.28 -21.50
C PRO A 17 24.44 38.53 -22.06
N ALA A 18 23.12 38.48 -22.31
CA ALA A 18 22.37 39.64 -22.78
C ALA A 18 22.35 40.79 -21.77
N LEU A 19 22.39 40.47 -20.47
CA LEU A 19 22.53 41.42 -19.37
C LEU A 19 24.00 41.79 -19.08
N GLY A 20 24.97 41.29 -19.86
CA GLY A 20 26.39 41.56 -19.64
C GLY A 20 26.97 40.86 -18.40
N LEU A 21 26.47 39.66 -18.10
CA LEU A 21 26.94 38.81 -17.02
C LEU A 21 27.49 37.49 -17.57
N ASP A 22 28.51 36.96 -16.91
CA ASP A 22 29.07 35.66 -17.24
C ASP A 22 28.17 34.52 -16.74
N VAL A 23 27.77 33.62 -17.65
CA VAL A 23 26.91 32.47 -17.33
C VAL A 23 27.61 31.51 -16.38
N GLU A 24 28.92 31.30 -16.56
CA GLU A 24 29.65 30.32 -15.75
C GLU A 24 29.81 30.80 -14.30
N ALA A 25 29.98 32.10 -14.08
CA ALA A 25 30.04 32.70 -12.76
C ALA A 25 28.65 32.84 -12.10
N TYR A 26 27.66 33.39 -12.81
CA TYR A 26 26.39 33.80 -12.20
C TYR A 26 25.27 32.76 -12.35
N GLY A 27 25.31 31.91 -13.38
CA GLY A 27 24.31 30.86 -13.60
C GLY A 27 24.16 29.93 -12.39
N PRO A 28 25.25 29.28 -11.92
CA PRO A 28 25.21 28.43 -10.74
C PRO A 28 24.74 29.18 -9.49
N TYR A 29 25.15 30.43 -9.32
CA TYR A 29 24.76 31.25 -8.17
C TYR A 29 23.25 31.49 -8.13
N VAL A 30 22.65 31.90 -9.25
CA VAL A 30 21.19 32.10 -9.37
C VAL A 30 20.43 30.80 -9.13
N THR A 31 20.88 29.68 -9.72
CA THR A 31 20.21 28.38 -9.52
C THR A 31 20.30 27.87 -8.07
N SER A 32 21.44 28.07 -7.41
CA SER A 32 21.64 27.68 -6.00
C SER A 32 20.73 28.50 -5.10
N PHE A 33 20.70 29.82 -5.30
CA PHE A 33 19.85 30.75 -4.58
C PHE A 33 18.37 30.36 -4.68
N MET A 34 17.91 30.03 -5.89
CA MET A 34 16.54 29.61 -6.15
C MET A 34 16.18 28.25 -5.56
N THR A 35 17.16 27.34 -5.46
CA THR A 35 16.96 25.99 -4.89
C THR A 35 16.93 26.03 -3.36
N GLU A 36 17.69 26.91 -2.74
CA GLU A 36 17.80 27.06 -1.28
C GLU A 36 16.63 27.83 -0.64
N GLY A 37 15.64 28.25 -1.45
CA GLY A 37 14.48 29.00 -0.98
C GLY A 37 14.72 30.51 -0.89
N GLY A 38 15.72 31.03 -1.60
CA GLY A 38 16.03 32.46 -1.66
C GLY A 38 15.00 33.32 -2.38
N ASP A 39 13.76 32.88 -2.60
CA ASP A 39 12.72 33.70 -3.22
C ASP A 39 11.35 33.47 -2.56
N ASP A 40 11.28 32.86 -1.38
CA ASP A 40 9.99 32.51 -0.74
C ASP A 40 9.12 33.74 -0.41
N ASP A 41 9.71 34.94 -0.38
CA ASP A 41 9.05 36.22 -0.06
C ASP A 41 9.27 37.33 -1.11
N GLY A 42 9.97 37.09 -2.22
CA GLY A 42 10.20 38.08 -3.29
C GLY A 42 11.26 39.14 -2.96
N ASP A 43 11.34 39.59 -1.71
CA ASP A 43 12.34 40.57 -1.23
C ASP A 43 13.78 40.04 -1.40
N SER A 44 13.94 38.73 -1.30
CA SER A 44 15.23 38.05 -1.51
C SER A 44 15.65 38.04 -2.98
N LEU A 45 14.71 37.93 -3.92
CA LEU A 45 14.99 38.06 -5.35
C LEU A 45 15.36 39.50 -5.73
N ASP A 46 14.78 40.51 -5.08
CA ASP A 46 15.21 41.91 -5.21
C ASP A 46 16.70 42.07 -4.89
N GLU A 47 17.17 41.53 -3.77
CA GLU A 47 18.58 41.61 -3.37
C GLU A 47 19.52 40.91 -4.36
N LEU A 48 19.10 39.75 -4.88
CA LEU A 48 19.84 39.05 -5.93
C LEU A 48 19.93 39.91 -7.20
N ILE A 49 18.82 40.50 -7.62
CA ILE A 49 18.77 41.34 -8.82
C ILE A 49 19.66 42.57 -8.64
N ASP A 50 19.63 43.22 -7.49
CA ASP A 50 20.49 44.37 -7.20
C ASP A 50 21.98 44.01 -7.26
N LEU A 51 22.36 42.83 -6.74
CA LEU A 51 23.72 42.32 -6.84
C LEU A 51 24.13 42.07 -8.30
N LEU A 52 23.28 41.40 -9.07
CA LEU A 52 23.53 41.10 -10.49
C LEU A 52 23.60 42.40 -11.31
N ARG A 53 22.74 43.36 -11.00
CA ARG A 53 22.71 44.69 -11.62
C ARG A 53 23.98 45.47 -11.35
N ALA A 54 24.46 45.46 -10.11
CA ALA A 54 25.73 46.08 -9.74
C ALA A 54 26.95 45.41 -10.42
N SER A 55 26.82 44.13 -10.78
CA SER A 55 27.84 43.38 -11.48
C SER A 55 27.70 43.41 -13.02
N SER A 56 26.61 43.95 -13.55
CA SER A 56 26.37 44.00 -14.99
C SER A 56 27.31 45.00 -15.65
N GLU A 57 28.01 44.55 -16.70
CA GLU A 57 28.96 45.40 -17.41
C GLU A 57 28.30 46.38 -18.39
N SER A 58 27.05 46.13 -18.79
CA SER A 58 26.42 46.83 -19.93
C SER A 58 24.99 47.28 -19.73
N HIS A 59 24.24 46.67 -18.80
CA HIS A 59 22.80 46.91 -18.63
C HIS A 59 22.43 47.34 -17.21
N GLY A 60 23.39 47.84 -16.43
CA GLY A 60 23.14 48.33 -15.06
C GLY A 60 22.08 49.44 -14.95
N ASP A 61 21.83 50.20 -16.02
CA ASP A 61 20.85 51.30 -16.03
C ASP A 61 19.52 50.95 -16.72
N ASP A 62 19.39 49.74 -17.27
CA ASP A 62 18.19 49.31 -17.99
C ASP A 62 17.16 48.66 -17.05
N ASP A 63 16.38 49.49 -16.37
CA ASP A 63 15.32 49.05 -15.46
C ASP A 63 14.32 48.08 -16.13
N SER A 64 14.06 48.23 -17.43
CA SER A 64 13.09 47.39 -18.14
C SER A 64 13.62 45.97 -18.34
N ALA A 65 14.92 45.82 -18.61
CA ALA A 65 15.57 44.52 -18.74
C ALA A 65 15.55 43.74 -17.41
N TRP A 66 15.84 44.42 -16.29
CA TRP A 66 15.82 43.80 -14.96
C TRP A 66 14.43 43.44 -14.48
N GLU A 67 13.43 44.28 -14.75
CA GLU A 67 12.04 43.96 -14.44
C GLU A 67 11.53 42.77 -15.26
N THR A 68 11.91 42.69 -16.54
CA THR A 68 11.59 41.51 -17.37
C THR A 68 12.28 40.26 -16.83
N PHE A 69 13.55 40.37 -16.43
CA PHE A 69 14.31 39.27 -15.85
C PHE A 69 13.65 38.73 -14.58
N ARG A 70 13.22 39.62 -13.67
CA ARG A 70 12.45 39.29 -12.47
C ARG A 70 11.20 38.49 -12.82
N GLN A 71 10.36 39.06 -13.68
CA GLN A 71 9.06 38.46 -14.03
C GLN A 71 9.22 37.06 -14.63
N GLU A 72 10.21 36.87 -15.51
CA GLU A 72 10.50 35.57 -16.11
C GLU A 72 11.01 34.55 -15.08
N ILE A 73 11.88 34.94 -14.15
CA ILE A 73 12.32 34.05 -13.06
C ILE A 73 11.13 33.60 -12.22
N THR A 74 10.30 34.55 -11.76
CA THR A 74 9.12 34.24 -10.93
C THR A 74 8.15 33.35 -11.69
N GLN A 75 7.85 33.67 -12.96
CA GLN A 75 6.94 32.89 -13.78
C GLN A 75 7.42 31.45 -13.98
N ARG A 76 8.71 31.27 -14.29
CA ARG A 76 9.31 29.94 -14.47
C ARG A 76 9.32 29.12 -13.19
N ARG A 77 9.52 29.77 -12.04
CA ARG A 77 9.42 29.12 -10.72
C ARG A 77 7.98 28.64 -10.47
N LEU A 78 6.99 29.48 -10.73
CA LEU A 78 5.58 29.10 -10.59
C LEU A 78 5.20 27.91 -11.49
N ASP A 79 5.68 27.91 -12.73
CA ASP A 79 5.39 26.82 -13.67
C ASP A 79 6.11 25.52 -13.28
N TYR A 80 7.34 25.62 -12.75
CA TYR A 80 8.06 24.48 -12.18
C TYR A 80 7.30 23.88 -10.98
N LEU A 81 6.87 24.71 -10.02
CA LEU A 81 6.12 24.27 -8.84
C LEU A 81 4.80 23.61 -9.21
N LYS A 82 4.02 24.20 -10.13
CA LYS A 82 2.79 23.59 -10.66
C LYS A 82 3.07 22.23 -11.31
N GLY A 83 4.16 22.14 -12.08
CA GLY A 83 4.58 20.88 -12.70
C GLY A 83 4.98 19.82 -11.68
N GLU A 84 5.64 20.22 -10.59
CA GLU A 84 6.02 19.34 -9.49
C GLU A 84 4.78 18.83 -8.73
N ASP A 85 3.83 19.70 -8.43
CA ASP A 85 2.58 19.35 -7.77
C ASP A 85 1.75 18.36 -8.61
N LEU A 86 1.64 18.60 -9.91
CA LEU A 86 0.97 17.67 -10.83
C LEU A 86 1.66 16.29 -10.85
N ARG A 87 3.00 16.26 -10.82
CA ARG A 87 3.76 15.00 -10.76
C ARG A 87 3.53 14.27 -9.45
N LYS A 88 3.51 14.98 -8.32
CA LYS A 88 3.22 14.42 -6.99
C LYS A 88 1.79 13.86 -6.95
N GLU A 89 0.83 14.58 -7.49
CA GLU A 89 -0.57 14.14 -7.58
C GLU A 89 -0.70 12.87 -8.41
N MET A 90 -0.07 12.82 -9.58
CA MET A 90 -0.09 11.64 -10.44
C MET A 90 0.57 10.42 -9.77
N GLN A 91 1.69 10.62 -9.06
CA GLN A 91 2.31 9.55 -8.27
C GLN A 91 1.42 9.07 -7.13
N ALA A 92 0.70 9.98 -6.45
CA ALA A 92 -0.23 9.63 -5.39
C ALA A 92 -1.39 8.77 -5.94
N LEU A 93 -1.93 9.13 -7.10
CA LEU A 93 -2.96 8.35 -7.79
C LEU A 93 -2.46 6.96 -8.20
N ASP A 94 -1.23 6.86 -8.73
CA ASP A 94 -0.62 5.57 -9.09
C ASP A 94 -0.43 4.67 -7.86
N ILE A 95 0.02 5.23 -6.73
CA ILE A 95 0.14 4.50 -5.47
C ILE A 95 -1.24 4.05 -4.98
N GLN A 96 -2.26 4.90 -5.08
CA GLN A 96 -3.62 4.54 -4.68
C GLN A 96 -4.21 3.45 -5.57
N ALA A 97 -3.96 3.49 -6.87
CA ALA A 97 -4.39 2.46 -7.81
C ALA A 97 -3.69 1.12 -7.53
N ALA A 98 -2.37 1.14 -7.30
CA ALA A 98 -1.59 -0.05 -6.98
C ALA A 98 -2.00 -0.68 -5.64
N THR A 99 -2.27 0.13 -4.62
CA THR A 99 -2.74 -0.36 -3.31
C THR A 99 -4.13 -0.97 -3.42
N ARG A 100 -5.06 -0.32 -4.14
CA ARG A 100 -6.40 -0.89 -4.40
C ARG A 100 -6.33 -2.22 -5.14
N ALA A 101 -5.49 -2.32 -6.18
CA ALA A 101 -5.31 -3.57 -6.93
C ALA A 101 -4.73 -4.70 -6.06
N ASN A 102 -3.80 -4.40 -5.16
CA ASN A 102 -3.25 -5.39 -4.24
C ASN A 102 -4.28 -5.85 -3.20
N LEU A 103 -5.04 -4.92 -2.62
CA LEU A 103 -6.13 -5.27 -1.69
C LEU A 103 -7.19 -6.13 -2.36
N GLN A 104 -7.54 -5.84 -3.60
CA GLN A 104 -8.51 -6.64 -4.35
C GLN A 104 -8.01 -8.07 -4.58
N LYS A 105 -6.73 -8.25 -4.93
CA LYS A 105 -6.11 -9.59 -5.04
C LYS A 105 -6.13 -10.34 -3.72
N GLU A 106 -5.87 -9.67 -2.60
CA GLU A 106 -5.90 -10.28 -1.28
C GLU A 106 -7.31 -10.72 -0.87
N VAL A 107 -8.32 -9.91 -1.19
CA VAL A 107 -9.74 -10.28 -1.01
C VAL A 107 -10.10 -11.50 -1.85
N GLU A 108 -9.71 -11.54 -3.13
CA GLU A 108 -9.98 -12.69 -3.99
C GLU A 108 -9.31 -13.98 -3.49
N ILE A 109 -8.06 -13.90 -3.02
CA ILE A 109 -7.36 -15.03 -2.42
C ILE A 109 -8.06 -15.49 -1.14
N SER A 110 -8.46 -14.55 -0.28
CA SER A 110 -9.18 -14.85 0.96
C SER A 110 -10.53 -15.53 0.68
N GLN A 111 -11.28 -15.03 -0.31
CA GLN A 111 -12.56 -15.63 -0.73
C GLN A 111 -12.37 -17.04 -1.29
N LYS A 112 -11.35 -17.26 -2.14
CA LYS A 112 -11.04 -18.60 -2.66
C LYS A 112 -10.67 -19.57 -1.54
N ASN A 113 -9.82 -19.14 -0.61
CA ASN A 113 -9.42 -19.96 0.54
C ASN A 113 -10.62 -20.28 1.44
N ALA A 114 -11.53 -19.33 1.68
CA ALA A 114 -12.73 -19.56 2.44
C ALA A 114 -13.65 -20.61 1.77
N HIS A 115 -13.86 -20.48 0.46
CA HIS A 115 -14.66 -21.43 -0.32
C HIS A 115 -14.04 -22.84 -0.32
N GLU A 116 -12.72 -22.96 -0.45
CA GLU A 116 -12.01 -24.23 -0.37
C GLU A 116 -12.18 -24.90 1.00
N LEU A 117 -12.11 -24.11 2.08
CA LEU A 117 -12.26 -24.59 3.45
C LEU A 117 -13.71 -25.02 3.75
N GLU A 118 -14.70 -24.32 3.21
CA GLU A 118 -16.11 -24.73 3.26
C GLU A 118 -16.38 -26.01 2.46
N ALA A 119 -15.80 -26.13 1.26
CA ALA A 119 -15.92 -27.34 0.44
C ALA A 119 -15.30 -28.55 1.14
N ARG A 120 -14.12 -28.38 1.77
CA ARG A 120 -13.47 -29.43 2.55
C ARG A 120 -14.30 -29.86 3.75
N LYS A 121 -14.88 -28.91 4.49
CA LYS A 121 -15.80 -29.21 5.60
C LYS A 121 -17.06 -29.94 5.16
N ARG A 122 -17.63 -29.60 3.99
CA ARG A 122 -18.77 -30.32 3.43
C ARG A 122 -18.42 -31.77 3.12
N MET A 123 -17.29 -32.01 2.46
CA MET A 123 -16.85 -33.38 2.17
C MET A 123 -16.54 -34.18 3.43
N GLU A 124 -15.95 -33.55 4.46
CA GLU A 124 -15.72 -34.19 5.77
C GLU A 124 -17.03 -34.58 6.46
N LEU A 125 -18.02 -33.68 6.50
CA LEU A 125 -19.35 -33.98 7.03
C LEU A 125 -20.09 -35.06 6.24
N GLU A 126 -19.95 -35.09 4.91
CA GLU A 126 -20.50 -36.16 4.08
C GLU A 126 -19.82 -37.51 4.37
N SER A 127 -18.49 -37.54 4.52
CA SER A 127 -17.77 -38.77 4.91
C SER A 127 -18.13 -39.25 6.31
N GLU A 128 -18.26 -38.35 7.29
CA GLU A 128 -18.61 -38.68 8.68
C GLU A 128 -20.06 -39.16 8.79
N LYS A 129 -20.98 -38.65 7.95
CA LYS A 129 -22.33 -39.20 7.82
C LYS A 129 -22.33 -40.63 7.28
N LEU A 130 -21.46 -40.94 6.33
CA LEU A 130 -21.29 -42.29 5.79
C LEU A 130 -20.67 -43.24 6.82
N GLU A 131 -19.64 -42.82 7.56
CA GLU A 131 -19.01 -43.66 8.60
C GLU A 131 -19.94 -43.96 9.78
N ASN A 132 -20.85 -43.03 10.15
CA ASN A 132 -21.81 -43.24 11.23
C ASN A 132 -23.12 -43.94 10.77
N MET A 133 -23.26 -44.27 9.49
CA MET A 133 -24.36 -45.11 9.00
C MET A 133 -23.92 -46.57 9.05
N SER A 134 -24.69 -47.43 9.74
CA SER A 134 -24.40 -48.87 9.74
C SER A 134 -24.44 -49.42 8.31
N GLU A 135 -23.58 -50.38 7.98
CA GLU A 135 -23.53 -51.04 6.65
C GLU A 135 -24.91 -51.52 6.19
N ALA A 136 -25.75 -51.97 7.13
CA ALA A 136 -27.12 -52.37 6.87
C ALA A 136 -28.00 -51.22 6.36
N LYS A 137 -27.87 -50.01 6.93
CA LYS A 137 -28.63 -48.82 6.53
C LYS A 137 -28.14 -48.26 5.18
N ILE A 138 -26.84 -48.33 4.92
CA ILE A 138 -26.25 -47.97 3.62
C ILE A 138 -26.74 -48.93 2.53
N ALA A 139 -26.72 -50.23 2.79
CA ALA A 139 -27.22 -51.25 1.86
C ALA A 139 -28.74 -51.12 1.61
N LEU A 140 -29.52 -50.73 2.62
CA LEU A 140 -30.96 -50.54 2.49
C LEU A 140 -31.31 -49.29 1.66
N MET A 141 -30.60 -48.16 1.86
CA MET A 141 -30.71 -46.99 0.98
C MET A 141 -30.22 -47.27 -0.45
N ALA A 142 -29.15 -48.04 -0.63
CA ALA A 142 -28.67 -48.39 -1.96
C ALA A 142 -29.66 -49.30 -2.71
N LYS A 143 -30.43 -50.11 -1.97
CA LYS A 143 -31.40 -51.06 -2.52
C LYS A 143 -32.80 -50.45 -2.73
N TYR A 144 -33.21 -49.48 -1.92
CA TYR A 144 -34.57 -48.92 -1.90
C TYR A 144 -34.64 -47.38 -1.97
N GLY A 145 -33.52 -46.66 -1.96
CA GLY A 145 -33.47 -45.20 -1.94
C GLY A 145 -33.50 -44.52 -3.32
N TYR A 146 -33.66 -45.31 -4.38
CA TYR A 146 -33.94 -44.86 -5.75
C TYR A 146 -35.24 -45.51 -6.26
N GLU A 147 -36.27 -45.58 -5.43
CA GLU A 147 -37.63 -45.67 -5.96
C GLU A 147 -38.17 -44.23 -5.98
N GLU A 148 -38.43 -43.74 -7.20
CA GLU A 148 -39.16 -42.51 -7.47
C GLU A 148 -40.41 -42.43 -6.59
N GLU A 149 -40.74 -41.20 -6.21
CA GLU A 149 -42.02 -40.81 -5.64
C GLU A 149 -43.17 -41.57 -6.30
N ASP A 150 -43.87 -42.40 -5.53
CA ASP A 150 -45.28 -42.67 -5.74
C ASP A 150 -45.90 -43.10 -4.40
N ASP A 151 -46.77 -42.22 -3.90
CA ASP A 151 -47.95 -42.47 -3.07
C ASP A 151 -47.88 -43.55 -1.96
N ALA A 152 -47.94 -43.12 -0.70
CA ALA A 152 -49.17 -43.20 0.10
C ALA A 152 -48.92 -42.98 1.59
N ASP A 153 -49.80 -42.18 2.17
CA ASP A 153 -50.20 -42.11 3.58
C ASP A 153 -50.05 -43.45 4.34
N ASP A 154 -49.33 -43.46 5.47
CA ASP A 154 -49.80 -44.22 6.63
C ASP A 154 -49.25 -43.66 7.96
N ASP A 155 -50.20 -43.37 8.83
CA ASP A 155 -50.08 -42.93 10.22
C ASP A 155 -49.83 -44.15 11.12
N ILE A 156 -48.67 -44.22 11.79
CA ILE A 156 -48.49 -45.08 12.97
C ILE A 156 -47.64 -44.38 14.01
N GLY A 157 -48.26 -44.09 15.16
CA GLY A 157 -47.62 -43.52 16.33
C GLY A 157 -46.95 -44.53 17.29
N ASN A 158 -46.13 -43.92 18.15
CA ASN A 158 -45.98 -44.13 19.60
C ASN A 158 -44.70 -44.80 20.16
N GLY A 159 -44.15 -44.15 21.20
CA GLY A 159 -43.20 -44.65 22.21
C GLY A 159 -41.74 -44.19 22.07
N ASP A 160 -40.98 -43.78 23.09
CA ASP A 160 -41.23 -43.25 24.44
C ASP A 160 -39.86 -42.69 24.93
N GLU A 161 -39.90 -41.76 25.87
CA GLU A 161 -38.88 -41.48 26.91
C GLU A 161 -37.40 -41.22 26.54
N ASP A 162 -37.04 -39.95 26.32
CA ASP A 162 -36.13 -39.15 27.17
C ASP A 162 -35.85 -37.79 26.51
N ALA A 163 -36.85 -36.90 26.56
CA ALA A 163 -36.67 -35.53 26.07
C ALA A 163 -35.96 -34.71 27.14
N GLU A 164 -34.61 -34.66 27.08
CA GLU A 164 -33.86 -33.54 27.64
C GLU A 164 -34.57 -32.25 27.20
N ALA A 165 -35.01 -31.44 28.17
CA ALA A 165 -35.72 -30.21 27.90
C ALA A 165 -34.96 -29.39 26.84
N PRO A 166 -35.62 -28.91 25.76
CA PRO A 166 -34.93 -28.24 24.67
C PRO A 166 -34.19 -27.02 25.22
N LYS A 167 -32.86 -27.07 25.14
CA LYS A 167 -31.97 -26.00 25.63
C LYS A 167 -32.44 -24.68 25.03
N THR A 168 -32.81 -23.76 25.90
CA THR A 168 -33.37 -22.48 25.46
C THR A 168 -32.28 -21.65 24.77
N ASN A 169 -32.64 -20.75 23.85
CA ASN A 169 -31.68 -19.85 23.19
C ASN A 169 -30.76 -19.11 24.19
N ARG A 170 -31.26 -18.87 25.40
CA ARG A 170 -30.53 -18.25 26.50
C ARG A 170 -29.40 -19.14 27.03
N GLU A 171 -29.63 -20.44 27.14
CA GLU A 171 -28.62 -21.42 27.59
C GLU A 171 -27.56 -21.65 26.51
N TYR A 172 -27.96 -21.66 25.24
CA TYR A 172 -27.01 -21.74 24.12
C TYR A 172 -26.09 -20.51 24.06
N ALA A 173 -26.64 -19.32 24.27
CA ALA A 173 -25.86 -18.08 24.33
C ALA A 173 -24.89 -18.07 25.53
N ALA A 174 -25.33 -18.56 26.70
CA ALA A 174 -24.49 -18.68 27.89
C ALA A 174 -23.34 -19.68 27.68
N ALA A 175 -23.62 -20.84 27.07
CA ALA A 175 -22.62 -21.85 26.76
C ALA A 175 -21.58 -21.34 25.74
N MET A 176 -22.02 -20.64 24.70
CA MET A 176 -21.13 -20.02 23.71
C MET A 176 -20.25 -18.91 24.31
N SER A 177 -20.82 -18.10 25.21
CA SER A 177 -20.06 -17.06 25.93
C SER A 177 -18.99 -17.67 26.84
N LEU A 178 -19.35 -18.74 27.57
CA LEU A 178 -18.42 -19.46 28.44
C LEU A 178 -17.29 -20.11 27.64
N GLN A 179 -17.60 -20.72 26.49
CA GLN A 179 -16.60 -21.32 25.61
C GLN A 179 -15.66 -20.27 25.01
N LYS A 180 -16.17 -19.08 24.63
CA LYS A 180 -15.33 -17.96 24.18
C LYS A 180 -14.42 -17.45 25.30
N ALA A 181 -14.95 -17.31 26.52
CA ALA A 181 -14.16 -16.88 27.67
C ALA A 181 -13.06 -17.89 28.04
N GLN A 182 -13.34 -19.19 27.96
CA GLN A 182 -12.34 -20.24 28.17
C GLN A 182 -11.26 -20.23 27.08
N LYS A 183 -11.65 -20.06 25.80
CA LYS A 183 -10.67 -19.92 24.69
C LYS A 183 -9.80 -18.68 24.81
N GLN A 184 -10.34 -17.56 25.31
CA GLN A 184 -9.54 -16.35 25.56
C GLN A 184 -8.59 -16.51 26.75
N LYS A 185 -8.98 -17.29 27.77
CA LYS A 185 -8.10 -17.62 28.90
C LYS A 185 -7.02 -18.65 28.54
N SER A 186 -7.28 -19.53 27.57
CA SER A 186 -6.32 -20.52 27.08
C SER A 186 -5.52 -20.07 25.87
N ALA A 187 -5.84 -18.92 25.27
CA ALA A 187 -4.99 -18.29 24.27
C ALA A 187 -3.65 -17.95 24.92
N SER A 188 -2.59 -18.63 24.48
CA SER A 188 -1.24 -18.49 25.01
C SER A 188 -0.82 -17.02 24.99
N VAL A 189 -0.74 -16.41 26.16
CA VAL A 189 -0.13 -15.09 26.33
C VAL A 189 1.33 -15.26 25.92
N GLN A 190 1.71 -14.74 24.75
CA GLN A 190 3.11 -14.74 24.30
C GLN A 190 3.96 -14.22 25.45
N THR A 191 4.88 -15.06 25.91
CA THR A 191 5.75 -14.68 27.02
C THR A 191 6.64 -13.52 26.56
N LYS A 192 7.05 -12.66 27.49
CA LYS A 192 7.98 -11.55 27.21
C LYS A 192 9.27 -12.03 26.53
N GLN A 193 9.63 -13.30 26.70
CA GLN A 193 10.76 -13.95 26.07
C GLN A 193 10.50 -14.32 24.60
N GLU A 194 9.32 -14.85 24.27
CA GLU A 194 8.92 -15.16 22.89
C GLU A 194 8.80 -13.89 22.04
N ALA A 195 8.18 -12.83 22.58
CA ALA A 195 8.10 -11.53 21.89
C ALA A 195 9.51 -10.92 21.63
N ARG A 196 10.45 -11.14 22.56
CA ARG A 196 11.87 -10.74 22.37
C ARG A 196 12.58 -11.58 21.31
N GLN A 197 12.31 -12.87 21.24
CA GLN A 197 12.87 -13.74 20.21
C GLN A 197 12.30 -13.41 18.83
N GLU A 198 11.00 -13.12 18.73
CA GLU A 198 10.35 -12.73 17.49
C GLU A 198 10.88 -11.39 16.96
N THR A 199 11.03 -10.39 17.83
CA THR A 199 11.64 -9.11 17.46
C THR A 199 13.12 -9.24 17.07
N ALA A 200 13.88 -10.15 17.71
CA ALA A 200 15.26 -10.46 17.30
C ALA A 200 15.32 -11.14 15.93
N LYS A 201 14.43 -12.12 15.67
CA LYS A 201 14.31 -12.78 14.35
C LYS A 201 13.95 -11.77 13.26
N ALA A 202 12.97 -10.91 13.50
CA ALA A 202 12.56 -9.88 12.54
C ALA A 202 13.70 -8.88 12.21
N LYS A 203 14.54 -8.53 13.20
CA LYS A 203 15.73 -7.71 12.98
C LYS A 203 16.77 -8.43 12.10
N ASN A 204 17.03 -9.71 12.38
CA ASN A 204 17.96 -10.51 11.60
C ASN A 204 17.48 -10.71 10.16
N ASP A 205 16.19 -10.98 9.95
CA ASP A 205 15.60 -11.13 8.61
C ASP A 205 15.68 -9.84 7.80
N LYS A 206 15.50 -8.67 8.46
CA LYS A 206 15.66 -7.37 7.81
C LYS A 206 17.10 -7.12 7.38
N LEU A 207 18.08 -7.50 8.21
CA LEU A 207 19.50 -7.40 7.88
C LEU A 207 19.87 -8.34 6.73
N ALA A 208 19.41 -9.59 6.76
CA ALA A 208 19.63 -10.57 5.71
C ALA A 208 19.07 -10.09 4.35
N LYS A 209 17.83 -9.57 4.34
CA LYS A 209 17.23 -8.99 3.12
C LYS A 209 18.01 -7.77 2.60
N LYS A 210 18.59 -6.96 3.50
CA LYS A 210 19.39 -5.78 3.11
C LYS A 210 20.73 -6.22 2.49
N GLU A 211 21.35 -7.27 3.03
CA GLU A 211 22.59 -7.85 2.49
C GLU A 211 22.36 -8.54 1.14
N GLU A 212 21.24 -9.25 0.98
CA GLU A 212 20.87 -9.88 -0.29
C GLU A 212 20.65 -8.83 -1.40
N ARG A 213 19.98 -7.72 -1.07
CA ARG A 213 19.84 -6.56 -1.98
C ARG A 213 21.20 -5.98 -2.36
N ARG A 214 22.13 -5.84 -1.41
CA ARG A 214 23.49 -5.36 -1.67
C ARG A 214 24.26 -6.31 -2.60
N LYS A 215 24.22 -7.62 -2.35
CA LYS A 215 24.84 -8.65 -3.22
C LYS A 215 24.25 -8.65 -4.63
N LYS A 216 22.94 -8.41 -4.78
CA LYS A 216 22.27 -8.31 -6.08
C LYS A 216 22.65 -7.04 -6.85
N ALA A 217 22.83 -5.92 -6.14
CA ALA A 217 23.32 -4.67 -6.73
C ALA A 217 24.79 -4.80 -7.19
N GLU A 218 25.66 -5.37 -6.35
CA GLU A 218 27.08 -5.58 -6.67
C GLU A 218 27.28 -6.54 -7.86
N LYS A 219 26.44 -7.58 -7.99
CA LYS A 219 26.45 -8.46 -9.18
C LYS A 219 25.99 -7.77 -10.47
N ARG A 220 25.16 -6.74 -10.37
CA ARG A 220 24.68 -5.95 -11.53
C ARG A 220 25.72 -4.93 -11.99
N GLU A 221 26.54 -4.39 -11.09
CA GLU A 221 27.65 -3.49 -11.44
C GLU A 221 28.80 -4.24 -12.14
N ARG A 222 29.12 -5.46 -11.73
CA ARG A 222 30.18 -6.27 -12.38
C ARG A 222 29.83 -6.76 -13.80
N HIS A 223 28.60 -6.54 -14.26
CA HIS A 223 28.11 -6.98 -15.56
C HIS A 223 27.81 -5.81 -16.52
N ARG A 224 28.07 -4.57 -16.09
CA ARG A 224 28.05 -3.37 -16.93
C ARG A 224 29.45 -3.04 -17.41
#